data_AF-A0A8R7QS30-F1
#
_entry.id   AF-A0A8R7QS30-F1
#
_cell.length_a   1.000
_cell.length_b   1.000
_cell.length_c   1.000
_cell.angle_alpha   90.00
_cell.angle_beta   90.00
_cell.angle_gamma   90.00
#
_symmetry.space_group_name_H-M   'P 1'
#
loop_
_entity.id
_entity.type
_entity.pdbx_description
1 polymer ?
#
loop_
_entity_poly.entity_id
_entity_poly.type
_entity_poly.pdbx_seq_one_letter_code
_entity_poly.pdbx_strand_id
1 'polypeptide(L)'
;MFEHAGEAHAHGTNYQYNVSRFLGILMDANVVVRNAARKILGQVNLPKLRMFKSALDGLIAGLEKNLEDQDIYGVLFSIGKNHGSFSAKIAKHLAKEVFLHC
;
A
#
# COMPACT_ATOMS: atom_id res chain seq x y z
N MET A 1 9.87 -30.03 19.47
CA MET A 1 8.60 -29.54 18.91
C MET A 1 8.40 -28.01 19.08
N PHE A 2 9.47 -27.21 19.25
CA PHE A 2 9.36 -25.75 19.50
C PHE A 2 10.21 -24.87 18.58
N GLU A 3 10.78 -25.41 17.49
CA GLU A 3 11.72 -24.67 16.64
C GLU A 3 11.07 -23.95 15.45
N HIS A 4 9.89 -24.40 14.98
CA HIS A 4 9.22 -23.79 13.82
C HIS A 4 8.45 -22.48 14.10
N ALA A 5 8.23 -22.11 15.36
CA ALA A 5 7.51 -20.88 15.69
C ALA A 5 8.39 -19.62 15.61
N GLY A 6 9.70 -19.75 15.83
CA GLY A 6 10.65 -18.63 15.83
C GLY A 6 10.94 -18.07 14.44
N GLU A 7 11.06 -18.95 13.43
CA GLU A 7 11.38 -18.58 12.05
C GLU A 7 10.24 -17.82 11.36
N ALA A 8 8.99 -18.25 11.57
CA ALA A 8 7.81 -17.58 11.04
C ALA A 8 7.64 -16.15 11.60
N HIS A 9 8.01 -15.93 12.87
CA HIS A 9 7.95 -14.62 13.51
C HIS A 9 9.04 -13.67 12.98
N ALA A 10 10.28 -14.15 12.82
CA ALA A 10 11.40 -13.36 12.27
C ALA A 10 11.21 -13.01 10.79
N HIS A 11 10.66 -13.95 10.00
CA HIS A 11 10.33 -13.70 8.60
C HIS A 11 9.21 -12.66 8.45
N GLY A 12 8.23 -12.67 9.37
CA GLY A 12 7.14 -11.70 9.40
C GLY A 12 7.58 -10.26 9.75
N THR A 13 8.57 -10.09 10.62
CA THR A 13 9.09 -8.78 11.02
C THR A 13 10.03 -8.19 9.97
N ASN A 14 10.87 -9.01 9.34
CA ASN A 14 11.74 -8.58 8.24
C ASN A 14 10.91 -8.13 7.02
N TYR A 15 9.84 -8.86 6.69
CA TYR A 15 8.92 -8.47 5.60
C TYR A 15 8.22 -7.14 5.89
N GLN A 16 7.75 -6.92 7.12
CA GLN A 16 7.14 -5.63 7.51
C GLN A 16 8.15 -4.48 7.44
N TYR A 17 9.38 -4.69 7.88
CA TYR A 17 10.45 -3.70 7.80
C TYR A 17 10.76 -3.33 6.34
N ASN A 18 10.87 -4.32 5.46
CA ASN A 18 11.13 -4.11 4.04
C ASN A 18 9.98 -3.38 3.34
N VAL A 19 8.73 -3.68 3.71
CA VAL A 19 7.55 -2.95 3.21
C VAL A 19 7.61 -1.49 3.67
N SER A 20 7.85 -1.21 4.96
CA SER A 20 7.96 0.16 5.46
C SER A 20 9.07 0.95 4.77
N ARG A 21 10.23 0.31 4.50
CA ARG A 21 11.32 0.94 3.77
C ARG A 21 10.98 1.23 2.32
N PHE A 22 10.32 0.30 1.64
CA PHE A 22 9.87 0.50 0.27
C PHE A 22 8.85 1.63 0.15
N LEU A 23 7.91 1.73 1.11
CA LEU A 23 6.92 2.81 1.14
C LEU A 23 7.56 4.21 1.26
N GLY A 24 8.71 4.33 1.94
CA GLY A 24 9.47 5.58 1.98
C GLY A 24 9.94 6.06 0.61
N ILE A 25 10.25 5.14 -0.31
CA ILE A 25 10.70 5.45 -1.68
C ILE A 25 9.57 6.08 -2.51
N LEU A 26 8.29 5.83 -2.15
CA LEU A 26 7.13 6.46 -2.80
C LEU A 26 7.07 7.98 -2.60
N MET A 27 7.90 8.52 -1.69
CA MET A 27 8.02 9.95 -1.40
C MET A 27 9.43 10.48 -1.65
N ASP A 28 10.25 9.75 -2.41
CA ASP A 28 11.61 10.18 -2.75
C ASP A 28 11.61 11.55 -3.44
N ALA A 29 12.62 12.38 -3.13
CA ALA A 29 12.77 13.71 -3.71
C ALA A 29 13.00 13.65 -5.23
N ASN A 30 13.64 12.57 -5.69
CA ASN A 30 13.87 12.34 -7.10
C ASN A 30 12.60 11.75 -7.78
N VAL A 31 12.05 12.51 -8.73
CA VAL A 31 10.84 12.12 -9.48
C VAL A 31 10.99 10.80 -10.22
N VAL A 32 12.18 10.50 -10.76
CA VAL A 32 12.43 9.25 -11.49
C VAL A 32 12.39 8.07 -10.53
N VAL A 33 13.06 8.18 -9.38
CA VAL A 33 13.08 7.14 -8.33
C VAL A 33 11.67 6.88 -7.83
N ARG A 34 10.95 7.94 -7.48
CA ARG A 34 9.58 7.88 -6.98
C ARG A 34 8.63 7.23 -8.00
N ASN A 35 8.69 7.63 -9.27
CA ASN A 35 7.82 7.09 -10.31
C ASN A 35 8.14 5.63 -10.62
N ALA A 36 9.42 5.23 -10.58
CA ALA A 36 9.81 3.82 -10.70
C ALA A 36 9.24 2.98 -9.55
N ALA A 37 9.37 3.45 -8.31
CA ALA A 37 8.83 2.77 -7.13
C ALA A 37 7.30 2.60 -7.21
N ARG A 38 6.58 3.63 -7.64
CA ARG A 38 5.12 3.54 -7.82
C ARG A 38 4.70 2.57 -8.92
N LYS A 39 5.43 2.52 -10.04
CA LYS A 39 5.20 1.53 -11.11
C LYS A 39 5.40 0.10 -10.60
N ILE A 40 6.48 -0.14 -9.84
CA ILE A 40 6.72 -1.43 -9.18
C ILE A 40 5.57 -1.77 -8.23
N LEU A 41 5.15 -0.81 -7.39
CA LEU A 41 4.04 -1.00 -6.46
C LEU A 41 2.73 -1.41 -7.17
N GLY A 42 2.46 -0.85 -8.35
CA GLY A 42 1.31 -1.21 -9.19
C GLY A 42 1.32 -2.66 -9.69
N GLN A 43 2.49 -3.30 -9.71
CA GLN A 43 2.70 -4.64 -10.27
C GLN A 43 2.88 -5.74 -9.20
N VAL A 44 3.25 -5.37 -7.97
CA VAL A 44 3.48 -6.36 -6.90
C VAL A 44 2.17 -6.85 -6.28
N ASN A 45 2.17 -8.12 -5.87
CA ASN A 45 1.09 -8.66 -5.05
C ASN A 45 1.24 -8.20 -3.60
N LEU A 46 0.16 -7.67 -3.02
CA LEU A 46 0.05 -7.30 -1.62
C LEU A 46 -0.79 -8.37 -0.93
N PRO A 47 -0.19 -9.39 -0.29
CA PRO A 47 -0.93 -10.55 0.19
C PRO A 47 -1.79 -10.29 1.44
N LYS A 48 -1.63 -9.13 2.08
CA LYS A 48 -2.30 -8.80 3.36
C LYS A 48 -2.98 -7.44 3.25
N LEU A 49 -4.19 -7.33 3.83
CA LEU A 49 -4.96 -6.08 3.88
C LEU A 49 -4.15 -4.93 4.51
N ARG A 50 -3.35 -5.20 5.54
CA ARG A 50 -2.49 -4.17 6.16
C ARG A 50 -1.48 -3.59 5.17
N MET A 51 -0.88 -4.43 4.30
CA MET A 51 0.07 -3.96 3.28
C MET A 51 -0.63 -3.12 2.22
N PHE A 52 -1.83 -3.55 1.80
CA PHE A 52 -2.67 -2.77 0.89
C PHE A 52 -3.03 -1.39 1.47
N LYS A 53 -3.42 -1.32 2.75
CA LYS A 53 -3.66 -0.04 3.44
C LYS A 53 -2.41 0.84 3.45
N SER A 54 -1.27 0.32 3.88
CA SER A 54 -0.04 1.11 3.93
C SER A 54 0.44 1.59 2.54
N ALA A 55 0.21 0.80 1.49
CA ALA A 55 0.47 1.22 0.11
C ALA A 55 -0.46 2.38 -0.31
N LEU A 56 -1.75 2.28 0.03
CA LEU A 56 -2.73 3.33 -0.22
C LEU A 56 -2.36 4.63 0.52
N ASP A 57 -2.04 4.53 1.82
CA ASP A 57 -1.63 5.67 2.65
C ASP A 57 -0.39 6.37 2.07
N GLY A 58 0.62 5.60 1.63
CA GLY A 58 1.82 6.16 1.01
C GLY A 58 1.56 6.86 -0.33
N LEU A 59 0.63 6.35 -1.13
CA LEU A 59 0.22 7.00 -2.39
C LEU A 59 -0.59 8.26 -2.13
N ILE A 60 -1.51 8.25 -1.16
CA ILE A 60 -2.31 9.43 -0.78
C ILE A 60 -1.41 10.53 -0.23
N ALA A 61 -0.47 10.21 0.66
CA ALA A 61 0.52 11.19 1.15
C ALA A 61 1.37 11.77 0.01
N GLY A 62 1.65 10.96 -1.02
CA GLY A 62 2.33 11.41 -2.24
C GLY A 62 1.51 12.43 -3.05
N LEU A 63 0.19 12.23 -3.15
CA LEU A 63 -0.76 13.16 -3.79
C LEU A 63 -0.84 14.48 -3.03
N GLU A 64 -0.95 14.43 -1.70
CA GLU A 64 -1.03 15.61 -0.84
C GLU A 64 0.21 16.50 -0.98
N LYS A 65 1.37 15.89 -1.22
CA LYS A 65 2.64 16.60 -1.38
C LYS A 65 2.87 17.13 -2.79
N ASN A 66 2.37 16.46 -3.83
CA ASN A 66 2.59 16.82 -5.24
C ASN A 66 1.32 16.59 -6.07
N LEU A 67 0.49 17.62 -6.23
CA LEU A 67 -0.79 17.51 -6.94
C LEU A 67 -0.65 17.31 -8.47
N GLU A 68 0.53 17.58 -9.03
CA GLU A 68 0.81 17.43 -10.47
C GLU A 68 1.17 15.99 -10.88
N ASP A 69 1.33 15.08 -9.91
CA ASP A 69 1.88 13.74 -10.11
C ASP A 69 0.83 12.76 -10.66
N GLN A 70 0.33 13.01 -11.87
CA GLN A 70 -0.79 12.30 -12.51
C GLN A 70 -0.59 10.78 -12.61
N ASP A 71 0.66 10.31 -12.73
CA ASP A 71 1.02 8.89 -12.76
C ASP A 71 0.49 8.11 -11.55
N ILE A 72 0.28 8.80 -10.42
CA ILE A 72 -0.18 8.17 -9.18
C ILE A 72 -1.63 7.67 -9.29
N TYR A 73 -2.48 8.30 -10.11
CA TYR A 73 -3.85 7.84 -10.34
C TYR A 73 -3.88 6.50 -11.05
N GLY A 74 -2.99 6.30 -12.03
CA GLY A 74 -2.85 5.00 -12.72
C GLY A 74 -2.40 3.88 -11.78
N VAL A 75 -1.54 4.22 -10.81
CA VAL A 75 -1.06 3.26 -9.80
C VAL A 75 -2.15 2.94 -8.78
N LEU A 76 -2.89 3.94 -8.29
CA LEU A 76 -4.06 3.75 -7.43
C LEU A 76 -5.11 2.84 -8.10
N PHE A 77 -5.43 3.10 -9.36
CA PHE A 77 -6.33 2.27 -10.15
C PHE A 77 -5.83 0.83 -10.25
N SER A 78 -4.56 0.65 -10.61
CA SER A 78 -3.95 -0.68 -10.78
C SER A 78 -3.98 -1.49 -9.49
N ILE A 79 -3.58 -0.89 -8.37
CA ILE A 79 -3.58 -1.56 -7.06
C ILE A 79 -5.00 -1.90 -6.62
N GLY A 80 -5.94 -0.97 -6.78
CA GLY A 80 -7.35 -1.18 -6.44
C GLY A 80 -7.98 -2.31 -7.25
N LYS A 81 -7.72 -2.36 -8.56
CA LYS A 81 -8.18 -3.42 -9.49
C LYS A 81 -7.54 -4.77 -9.15
N ASN A 82 -6.22 -4.81 -8.96
CA ASN A 82 -5.47 -6.04 -8.73
C ASN A 82 -5.79 -6.67 -7.36
N HIS A 83 -6.28 -5.87 -6.39
CA HIS A 83 -6.63 -6.33 -5.04
C HIS A 83 -8.10 -6.06 -4.71
N GLY A 84 -9.01 -6.31 -5.67
CA GLY A 84 -10.43 -5.96 -5.56
C GLY A 84 -11.14 -6.44 -4.27
N SER A 85 -10.74 -7.58 -3.69
CA SER A 85 -11.30 -8.07 -2.43
C SER A 85 -10.94 -7.19 -1.22
N PHE A 86 -9.76 -6.57 -1.24
CA PHE A 86 -9.35 -5.58 -0.24
C PHE A 86 -10.02 -4.24 -0.48
N SER A 87 -10.10 -3.80 -1.73
CA SER A 87 -10.86 -2.61 -2.14
C SER A 87 -12.32 -2.68 -1.65
N ALA A 88 -12.99 -3.82 -1.86
CA ALA A 88 -14.36 -4.04 -1.39
C ALA A 88 -14.48 -4.01 0.14
N LYS A 89 -13.49 -4.55 0.89
CA LYS A 89 -13.48 -4.49 2.36
C LYS A 89 -13.38 -3.05 2.87
N ILE A 90 -12.50 -2.24 2.27
CA ILE A 90 -12.37 -0.82 2.64
C ILE A 90 -13.64 -0.06 2.28
N ALA A 91 -14.16 -0.21 1.05
CA ALA A 91 -15.39 0.45 0.63
C ALA A 91 -16.58 0.12 1.54
N LYS A 92 -16.73 -1.16 1.93
CA LYS A 92 -17.78 -1.58 2.88
C LYS A 92 -17.58 -0.96 4.27
N HIS A 93 -16.35 -0.80 4.72
CA HIS A 93 -16.05 -0.16 6.00
C HIS A 93 -16.38 1.34 5.96
N LEU A 94 -15.93 2.05 4.93
CA LEU A 94 -16.23 3.46 4.72
C LEU A 94 -17.74 3.72 4.59
N ALA A 95 -18.44 2.89 3.81
CA ALA A 95 -19.89 3.02 3.67
C ALA A 95 -20.60 2.94 5.02
N LYS A 96 -20.19 1.99 5.89
CA LYS A 96 -20.74 1.90 7.24
C LYS A 96 -20.48 3.15 8.06
N GLU A 97 -19.27 3.71 8.01
CA GLU A 97 -18.93 4.95 8.72
C GLU A 97 -19.78 6.13 8.22
N VAL A 98 -19.95 6.28 6.91
CA VAL A 98 -20.78 7.33 6.32
C VAL A 98 -22.25 7.17 6.71
N PHE A 99 -22.80 5.96 6.64
CA PHE A 99 -24.20 5.70 6.98
C PHE A 99 -24.51 5.64 8.48
N LEU A 100 -23.49 5.56 9.35
CA LEU A 100 -23.65 5.63 10.81
C LEU A 100 -23.57 7.08 11.34
N HIS A 101 -23.05 8.01 10.52
CA HIS A 101 -22.87 9.42 10.88
C HIS A 101 -23.81 10.37 10.09
N CYS A 102 -24.80 9.84 9.37
CA CYS A 102 -25.96 10.56 8.85
C CYS A 102 -27.22 10.11 9.58
#